data_AF-A0A1F6HTN5-F1
#
_entry.id   AF-A0A1F6HTN5-F1
#
_cell.length_a   1.000
_cell.length_b   1.000
_cell.length_c   1.000
_cell.angle_alpha   90.00
_cell.angle_beta   90.00
_cell.angle_gamma   90.00
#
_symmetry.space_group_name_H-M   'P 1'
#
loop_
_entity.id
_entity.type
_entity.pdbx_description
1 polymer ?
#
loop_
_entity_poly.entity_id
_entity_poly.type
_entity_poly.pdbx_seq_one_letter_code
_entity_poly.pdbx_strand_id
1 'polypeptide(L)'
;MATVGRSKSGINYLAELLREAPKTLTKVCFWKIPHNTGKEDIRLKIGRYNKDGFETLETRQPKSELTLDHEEFQNLLKFLSENYEPFKKGVMKYIPIDEKFDEKSIDHLRAIFANPDKQKVLDFVAENNILPVDLIASLQHQMRINAVREFEGMLNKNLLEQKWQEWFERNDWVLGSEFVKILDEREIDTSNITDYLMQAYDGFLDIIEIKRPEGDLQFWAEGQDHGNYVPSNDLTKAITQATKYIYEVEREANSIKFLERVGNVKTIKPRCILIFGRSNDWNNEKRESYRILNSSYHSLTIMTYDHVLSRAKRILGFSGKEEAVMKEDVQPKDVSF
;
A
#
# COMPACT_ATOMS: atom_id res chain seq x y z
N MET A 1 24.86 25.41 -5.33
CA MET A 1 23.73 25.99 -4.58
C MET A 1 23.83 27.49 -4.73
N ALA A 2 22.84 28.11 -5.38
CA ALA A 2 22.82 29.55 -5.59
C ALA A 2 22.81 30.32 -4.26
N THR A 3 23.64 31.35 -4.15
CA THR A 3 23.69 32.24 -2.99
C THR A 3 22.65 33.35 -3.12
N VAL A 4 21.91 33.63 -2.05
CA VAL A 4 20.98 34.77 -1.98
C VAL A 4 21.77 36.02 -1.60
N GLY A 5 21.89 36.96 -2.52
CA GLY A 5 22.49 38.28 -2.29
C GLY A 5 21.44 39.39 -2.28
N ARG A 6 21.81 40.56 -1.74
CA ARG A 6 20.97 41.77 -1.76
C ARG A 6 21.72 42.91 -2.43
N SER A 7 21.08 43.56 -3.42
CA SER A 7 21.66 44.68 -4.15
C SER A 7 21.71 45.94 -3.29
N LYS A 8 22.45 46.96 -3.74
CA LYS A 8 22.44 48.30 -3.12
C LYS A 8 21.06 48.96 -3.13
N SER A 9 20.22 48.63 -4.11
CA SER A 9 18.82 49.07 -4.19
C SER A 9 17.84 48.20 -3.39
N GLY A 10 18.35 47.25 -2.60
CA GLY A 10 17.55 46.40 -1.73
C GLY A 10 16.91 45.20 -2.42
N ILE A 11 17.19 44.95 -3.70
CA ILE A 11 16.63 43.84 -4.50
C ILE A 11 17.39 42.55 -4.18
N ASN A 12 16.65 41.50 -3.82
CA ASN A 12 17.23 40.17 -3.64
C ASN A 12 17.53 39.52 -4.99
N TYR A 13 18.66 38.84 -5.08
CA TYR A 13 19.08 38.12 -6.27
C TYR A 13 19.69 36.77 -5.90
N LEU A 14 19.57 35.81 -6.82
CA LEU A 14 20.26 34.52 -6.77
C LEU A 14 21.46 34.58 -7.70
N ALA A 15 22.63 34.23 -7.19
CA ALA A 15 23.85 34.16 -8.00
C ALA A 15 24.53 32.80 -7.85
N GLU A 16 25.09 32.30 -8.95
CA GLU A 16 25.83 31.04 -8.96
C GLU A 16 26.99 31.09 -9.97
N LEU A 17 28.09 30.41 -9.63
CA LEU A 17 29.21 30.17 -10.54
C LEU A 17 28.88 28.95 -11.40
N LEU A 18 28.62 29.15 -12.69
CA LEU A 18 28.29 28.08 -13.62
C LEU A 18 29.52 27.30 -14.06
N ARG A 19 30.65 27.99 -14.27
CA ARG A 19 31.91 27.37 -14.68
C ARG A 19 33.10 28.19 -14.24
N GLU A 20 34.10 27.50 -13.71
CA GLU A 20 35.42 28.04 -13.48
C GLU A 20 36.42 27.41 -14.45
N ALA A 21 37.06 28.23 -15.28
CA ALA A 21 38.13 27.82 -16.18
C ALA A 21 39.46 28.44 -15.71
N PRO A 22 40.62 28.03 -16.26
CA PRO A 22 41.92 28.57 -15.81
C PRO A 22 42.04 30.09 -15.91
N LYS A 23 41.47 30.70 -16.97
CA LYS A 23 41.55 32.15 -17.22
C LYS A 23 40.23 32.89 -17.07
N THR A 24 39.10 32.18 -16.99
CA THR A 24 37.77 32.81 -17.01
C THR A 24 36.79 32.20 -16.01
N LEU A 25 35.77 32.98 -15.68
CA LEU A 25 34.65 32.64 -14.81
C LEU A 25 33.36 32.86 -15.58
N THR A 26 32.44 31.90 -15.56
CA THR A 26 31.07 32.08 -16.08
C THR A 26 30.11 32.11 -14.92
N LYS A 27 29.36 33.21 -14.78
CA LYS A 27 28.42 33.43 -13.69
C LYS A 27 27.01 33.64 -14.21
N VAL A 28 26.04 33.27 -13.39
CA VAL A 28 24.63 33.60 -13.59
C VAL A 28 24.12 34.41 -12.41
N CYS A 29 23.27 35.38 -12.70
CA CYS A 29 22.52 36.12 -11.71
C CYS A 29 21.05 36.23 -12.14
N PHE A 30 20.15 35.91 -11.22
CA PHE A 30 18.71 35.92 -11.43
C PHE A 30 18.05 36.78 -10.36
N TRP A 31 17.21 37.73 -10.77
CA TRP A 31 16.49 38.58 -9.82
C TRP A 31 15.13 39.00 -10.36
N LYS A 32 14.31 39.50 -9.43
CA LYS A 32 12.96 40.00 -9.70
C LYS A 32 12.92 41.50 -9.45
N ILE A 33 12.22 42.22 -10.32
CA ILE A 33 11.94 43.65 -10.17
C ILE A 33 10.44 43.80 -9.91
N PRO A 34 10.03 44.15 -8.68
CA PRO A 34 8.63 44.37 -8.37
C PRO A 34 8.16 45.72 -8.94
N HIS A 35 6.96 45.75 -9.52
CA HIS A 35 6.30 46.98 -9.98
C HIS A 35 5.11 47.33 -9.09
N ASN A 36 4.78 48.62 -9.05
CA ASN A 36 3.63 49.14 -8.28
C ASN A 36 2.27 48.62 -8.78
N THR A 37 2.24 47.99 -9.95
CA THR A 37 1.04 47.36 -10.56
C THR A 37 0.80 45.93 -10.08
N GLY A 38 1.69 45.38 -9.23
CA GLY A 38 1.66 43.98 -8.80
C GLY A 38 2.31 43.01 -9.79
N LYS A 39 2.75 43.50 -10.96
CA LYS A 39 3.55 42.72 -11.92
C LYS A 39 5.00 42.62 -11.44
N GLU A 40 5.63 41.46 -11.62
CA GLU A 40 7.06 41.26 -11.39
C GLU A 40 7.77 41.02 -12.73
N ASP A 41 8.83 41.77 -13.00
CA ASP A 41 9.71 41.46 -14.14
C ASP A 41 10.86 40.58 -13.67
N ILE A 42 11.11 39.52 -14.43
CA ILE A 42 12.22 38.59 -14.20
C ILE A 42 13.40 39.03 -15.06
N ARG A 43 14.60 39.00 -14.48
CA ARG A 43 15.84 39.30 -15.18
C ARG A 43 16.84 38.15 -14.99
N LEU A 44 17.48 37.76 -16.08
CA LEU A 44 18.57 36.78 -16.09
C LEU A 44 19.82 37.43 -16.70
N LYS A 45 20.89 37.50 -15.93
CA LYS A 45 22.21 37.89 -16.43
C LYS A 45 23.11 36.67 -16.48
N ILE A 46 23.70 36.42 -17.65
CA ILE A 46 24.77 35.44 -17.83
C ILE A 46 25.99 36.19 -18.35
N GLY A 47 27.12 35.99 -17.67
CA GLY A 47 28.35 36.71 -17.96
C GLY A 47 29.58 35.83 -17.90
N ARG A 48 30.55 36.09 -18.78
CA ARG A 48 31.88 35.52 -18.72
C ARG A 48 32.95 36.61 -18.49
N TYR A 49 33.81 36.36 -17.52
CA TYR A 49 34.78 37.31 -16.98
C TYR A 49 36.19 36.72 -16.96
N ASN A 50 37.22 37.55 -17.15
CA ASN A 50 38.63 37.19 -16.98
C ASN A 50 39.04 37.19 -15.49
N LYS A 51 40.08 36.41 -15.18
CA LYS A 51 40.63 36.24 -13.82
C LYS A 51 41.86 37.11 -13.51
N ASP A 52 42.04 38.21 -14.22
CA ASP A 52 43.27 39.02 -14.20
C ASP A 52 43.35 39.98 -12.99
N GLY A 53 43.01 39.52 -11.79
CA GLY A 53 43.01 40.30 -10.54
C GLY A 53 41.80 41.20 -10.34
N PHE A 54 41.10 41.57 -11.41
CA PHE A 54 39.78 42.21 -11.40
C PHE A 54 38.85 41.46 -12.36
N GLU A 55 37.60 41.21 -11.95
CA GLU A 55 36.60 40.59 -12.82
C GLU A 55 36.20 41.55 -13.94
N THR A 56 36.84 41.39 -15.08
CA THR A 56 36.57 42.18 -16.30
C THR A 56 35.92 41.30 -17.35
N LEU A 57 35.10 41.87 -18.23
CA LEU A 57 34.45 41.13 -19.31
C LEU A 57 35.49 40.47 -20.23
N GLU A 58 35.30 39.18 -20.55
CA GLU A 58 36.17 38.43 -21.49
C GLU A 58 36.18 39.09 -22.89
N THR A 59 35.01 39.49 -23.39
CA THR A 59 34.87 40.20 -24.67
C THR A 59 33.89 41.37 -24.53
N ARG A 60 34.19 42.49 -25.20
CA ARG A 60 33.32 43.69 -25.19
C ARG A 60 32.43 43.79 -26.42
N GLN A 61 32.71 43.02 -27.48
CA GLN A 61 31.92 42.97 -28.72
C GLN A 61 31.92 41.54 -29.32
N PRO A 62 30.76 40.85 -29.33
CA PRO A 62 29.61 41.14 -28.50
C PRO A 62 30.00 41.13 -27.01
N LYS A 63 29.24 41.81 -26.15
CA LYS A 63 29.53 41.81 -24.71
C LYS A 63 29.43 40.38 -24.18
N SER A 64 30.44 39.91 -23.47
CA SER A 64 30.42 38.61 -22.79
C SER A 64 29.48 38.59 -21.58
N GLU A 65 28.78 39.69 -21.29
CA GLU A 65 27.70 39.81 -20.32
C GLU A 65 26.42 40.29 -21.02
N LEU A 66 25.39 39.44 -20.97
CA LEU A 66 24.05 39.74 -21.49
C LEU A 66 23.05 39.65 -20.34
N THR A 67 22.23 40.69 -20.19
CA THR A 67 21.08 40.67 -19.29
C THR A 67 19.83 40.59 -20.14
N LEU A 68 19.14 39.46 -20.04
CA LEU A 68 17.84 39.30 -20.67
C LEU A 68 16.81 40.07 -19.85
N ASP A 69 16.05 40.92 -20.53
CA ASP A 69 14.84 41.48 -19.97
C ASP A 69 13.73 40.45 -19.81
N HIS A 70 12.56 40.86 -19.30
CA HIS A 70 11.47 39.94 -19.08
C HIS A 70 11.00 39.30 -20.40
N GLU A 71 10.86 40.08 -21.46
CA GLU A 71 10.40 39.59 -22.77
C GLU A 71 11.44 38.67 -23.41
N GLU A 72 12.70 39.08 -23.43
CA GLU A 72 13.82 38.28 -23.93
C GLU A 72 13.98 36.97 -23.15
N PHE A 73 13.79 37.01 -21.82
CA PHE A 73 13.83 35.81 -20.98
C PHE A 73 12.66 34.87 -21.28
N GLN A 74 11.43 35.39 -21.42
CA GLN A 74 10.29 34.57 -21.83
C GLN A 74 10.49 33.96 -23.22
N ASN A 75 11.04 34.73 -24.17
CA ASN A 75 11.34 34.24 -25.51
C ASN A 75 12.45 33.18 -25.49
N LEU A 76 13.46 33.30 -24.62
CA LEU A 76 14.45 32.24 -24.41
C LEU A 76 13.81 30.97 -23.84
N LEU A 77 12.93 31.10 -22.84
CA LEU A 77 12.21 29.95 -22.29
C LEU A 77 11.36 29.26 -23.34
N LYS A 78 10.64 30.03 -24.17
CA LYS A 78 9.87 29.52 -25.31
C LYS A 78 10.77 28.83 -26.32
N PHE A 79 11.90 29.43 -26.69
CA PHE A 79 12.86 28.83 -27.61
C PHE A 79 13.40 27.50 -27.06
N LEU A 80 13.79 27.46 -25.80
CA LEU A 80 14.24 26.23 -25.15
C LEU A 80 13.11 25.20 -25.08
N SER A 81 11.87 25.62 -24.77
CA SER A 81 10.73 24.70 -24.73
C SER A 81 10.38 24.11 -26.09
N GLU A 82 10.58 24.88 -27.16
CA GLU A 82 10.33 24.44 -28.53
C GLU A 82 11.49 23.68 -29.17
N ASN A 83 12.72 23.76 -28.64
CA ASN A 83 13.91 23.24 -29.34
C ASN A 83 14.75 22.24 -28.52
N TYR A 84 14.57 22.19 -27.20
CA TYR A 84 15.21 21.19 -26.35
C TYR A 84 14.22 20.07 -26.04
N GLU A 85 14.48 18.88 -26.56
CA GLU A 85 13.58 17.71 -26.48
C GLU A 85 12.97 17.46 -25.09
N PRO A 86 13.72 17.55 -23.98
CA PRO A 86 13.14 17.43 -22.64
C PRO A 86 12.02 18.45 -22.35
N PHE A 87 12.19 19.71 -22.74
CA PHE A 87 11.17 20.73 -22.52
C PHE A 87 10.01 20.62 -23.53
N LYS A 88 10.25 20.19 -24.77
CA LYS A 88 9.18 19.91 -25.76
C LYS A 88 8.18 18.89 -25.26
N LYS A 89 8.65 17.88 -24.52
CA LYS A 89 7.81 16.85 -23.90
C LYS A 89 7.06 17.34 -22.66
N GLY A 90 7.11 18.63 -22.33
CA GLY A 90 6.45 19.22 -21.17
C GLY A 90 7.08 18.84 -19.83
N VAL A 91 8.31 18.31 -19.83
CA VAL A 91 8.98 17.84 -18.62
C VAL A 91 9.48 19.04 -17.81
N MET A 92 8.71 19.47 -16.82
CA MET A 92 9.04 20.56 -15.90
C MET A 92 9.97 20.13 -14.75
N LYS A 93 10.01 18.82 -14.46
CA LYS A 93 10.92 18.16 -13.51
C LYS A 93 11.29 16.79 -14.07
N TYR A 94 12.57 16.42 -14.03
CA TYR A 94 13.04 15.08 -14.40
C TYR A 94 13.52 14.33 -13.16
N ILE A 95 13.25 13.03 -13.12
CA ILE A 95 13.96 12.12 -12.23
C ILE A 95 15.14 11.59 -13.04
N PRO A 96 16.40 11.96 -12.73
CA PRO A 96 17.53 11.27 -13.31
C PRO A 96 17.47 9.84 -12.75
N ILE A 97 17.09 8.88 -13.59
CA ILE A 97 17.28 7.47 -13.26
C ILE A 97 18.78 7.24 -13.44
N ASP A 98 19.57 7.55 -12.42
CA ASP A 98 20.91 7.02 -12.32
C ASP A 98 20.82 5.51 -12.04
N GLU A 99 21.83 4.75 -12.45
CA GLU A 99 21.83 3.29 -12.32
C GLU A 99 21.74 2.80 -10.85
N LYS A 100 21.69 3.70 -9.86
CA LYS A 100 21.87 3.38 -8.44
C LYS A 100 20.64 3.60 -7.57
N PHE A 101 19.58 4.25 -8.06
CA PHE A 101 18.33 4.49 -7.30
C PHE A 101 18.62 4.90 -5.83
N ASP A 102 19.27 6.04 -5.65
CA ASP A 102 19.66 6.53 -4.32
C ASP A 102 18.46 7.05 -3.48
N GLU A 103 18.69 7.39 -2.20
CA GLU A 103 17.65 7.91 -1.31
C GLU A 103 16.96 9.17 -1.85
N LYS A 104 17.69 10.02 -2.60
CA LYS A 104 17.13 11.23 -3.23
C LYS A 104 16.14 10.88 -4.33
N SER A 105 16.37 9.79 -5.05
CA SER A 105 15.45 9.28 -6.07
C SER A 105 14.13 8.80 -5.45
N ILE A 106 14.17 8.23 -4.23
CA ILE A 106 12.99 7.83 -3.46
C ILE A 106 12.14 9.06 -3.07
N ASP A 107 12.77 10.13 -2.59
CA ASP A 107 12.04 11.34 -2.15
C ASP A 107 11.33 12.04 -3.32
N HIS A 108 11.92 12.04 -4.51
CA HIS A 108 11.25 12.55 -5.72
C HIS A 108 10.04 11.70 -6.12
N LEU A 109 10.15 10.37 -6.07
CA LEU A 109 9.02 9.47 -6.34
C LEU A 109 7.92 9.66 -5.28
N ARG A 110 8.28 9.76 -3.99
CA ARG A 110 7.33 10.08 -2.92
C ARG A 110 6.61 11.39 -3.15
N ALA A 111 7.31 12.43 -3.61
CA ALA A 111 6.69 13.73 -3.90
C ALA A 111 5.63 13.66 -5.01
N ILE A 112 5.79 12.76 -6.00
CA ILE A 112 4.77 12.52 -7.03
C ILE A 112 3.50 11.92 -6.42
N PHE A 113 3.65 10.89 -5.56
CA PHE A 113 2.52 10.23 -4.93
C PHE A 113 1.93 10.99 -3.72
N ALA A 114 2.65 11.97 -3.17
CA ALA A 114 2.20 12.89 -2.13
C ALA A 114 1.42 14.10 -2.68
N ASN A 115 1.21 14.16 -3.99
CA ASN A 115 0.42 15.22 -4.62
C ASN A 115 -1.01 15.26 -4.04
N PRO A 116 -1.55 16.44 -3.65
CA PRO A 116 -2.94 16.58 -3.22
C PRO A 116 -3.96 15.99 -4.21
N ASP A 117 -3.63 16.03 -5.51
CA ASP A 117 -4.43 15.47 -6.60
C ASP A 117 -4.07 14.00 -6.92
N LYS A 118 -3.56 13.21 -5.95
CA LYS A 118 -3.12 11.82 -6.16
C LYS A 118 -4.12 10.95 -6.94
N GLN A 119 -5.43 11.18 -6.76
CA GLN A 119 -6.47 10.42 -7.47
C GLN A 119 -6.42 10.68 -8.98
N LYS A 120 -6.29 11.93 -9.41
CA LYS A 120 -6.17 12.27 -10.84
C LYS A 120 -4.92 11.65 -11.47
N VAL A 121 -3.83 11.56 -10.70
CA VAL A 121 -2.60 10.90 -11.14
C VAL A 121 -2.84 9.40 -11.32
N LEU A 122 -3.50 8.76 -10.36
CA LEU A 122 -3.84 7.33 -10.44
C LEU A 122 -4.78 7.02 -11.60
N ASP A 123 -5.82 7.84 -11.80
CA ASP A 123 -6.79 7.68 -12.90
C ASP A 123 -6.09 7.81 -14.25
N PHE A 124 -5.25 8.84 -14.42
CA PHE A 124 -4.46 9.02 -15.63
C PHE A 124 -3.51 7.83 -15.90
N VAL A 125 -2.85 7.33 -14.85
CA VAL A 125 -1.96 6.15 -14.94
C VAL A 125 -2.73 4.90 -15.36
N ALA A 126 -3.92 4.69 -14.80
CA ALA A 126 -4.77 3.54 -15.08
C ALA A 126 -5.36 3.60 -16.50
N GLU A 127 -5.97 4.73 -16.88
CA GLU A 127 -6.63 4.92 -18.18
C GLU A 127 -5.65 4.78 -19.35
N ASN A 128 -4.40 5.21 -19.17
CA ASN A 128 -3.37 5.16 -20.20
C ASN A 128 -2.51 3.88 -20.14
N ASN A 129 -2.83 2.93 -19.26
CA ASN A 129 -2.08 1.68 -19.07
C ASN A 129 -0.57 1.91 -18.90
N ILE A 130 -0.19 2.96 -18.14
CA ILE A 130 1.22 3.39 -18.01
C ILE A 130 2.04 2.33 -17.28
N LEU A 131 1.43 1.60 -16.34
CA LEU A 131 2.09 0.55 -15.57
C LEU A 131 1.99 -0.79 -16.31
N PRO A 132 3.11 -1.48 -16.57
CA PRO A 132 3.09 -2.83 -17.11
C PRO A 132 2.32 -3.77 -16.17
N VAL A 133 1.55 -4.71 -16.75
CA VAL A 133 0.76 -5.70 -16.00
C VAL A 133 1.64 -6.49 -15.02
N ASP A 134 2.85 -6.89 -15.44
CA ASP A 134 3.78 -7.63 -14.60
C ASP A 134 4.27 -6.83 -13.39
N LEU A 135 4.40 -5.50 -13.53
CA LEU A 135 4.76 -4.63 -12.41
C LEU A 135 3.61 -4.55 -11.40
N ILE A 136 2.37 -4.38 -11.86
CA ILE A 136 1.18 -4.37 -11.00
C ILE A 136 1.08 -5.69 -10.24
N ALA A 137 1.20 -6.82 -10.94
CA ALA A 137 1.16 -8.14 -10.35
C ALA A 137 2.29 -8.35 -9.33
N SER A 138 3.51 -7.91 -9.64
CA SER A 138 4.67 -8.01 -8.73
C SER A 138 4.47 -7.17 -7.47
N LEU A 139 3.94 -5.95 -7.60
CA LEU A 139 3.63 -5.09 -6.46
C LEU A 139 2.53 -5.69 -5.57
N GLN A 140 1.43 -6.16 -6.16
CA GLN A 140 0.37 -6.85 -5.43
C GLN A 140 0.88 -8.11 -4.73
N HIS A 141 1.70 -8.91 -5.41
CA HIS A 141 2.32 -10.09 -4.82
C HIS A 141 3.20 -9.72 -3.63
N GLN A 142 4.06 -8.70 -3.76
CA GLN A 142 4.91 -8.22 -2.67
C GLN A 142 4.11 -7.68 -1.49
N MET A 143 3.01 -6.94 -1.74
CA MET A 143 2.11 -6.48 -0.69
C MET A 143 1.50 -7.65 0.09
N ARG A 144 1.03 -8.70 -0.60
CA ARG A 144 0.49 -9.90 0.04
C ARG A 144 1.54 -10.68 0.83
N ILE A 145 2.79 -10.77 0.34
CA ILE A 145 3.91 -11.34 1.10
C ILE A 145 4.11 -10.57 2.41
N ASN A 146 4.13 -9.24 2.33
CA ASN A 146 4.30 -8.40 3.52
C ASN A 146 3.15 -8.57 4.51
N ALA A 147 1.90 -8.68 4.01
CA ALA A 147 0.74 -8.97 4.84
C ALA A 147 0.85 -10.32 5.56
N VAL A 148 1.31 -11.39 4.89
CA VAL A 148 1.53 -12.69 5.53
C VAL A 148 2.60 -12.62 6.61
N ARG A 149 3.70 -11.90 6.38
CA ARG A 149 4.74 -11.67 7.41
C ARG A 149 4.20 -10.86 8.60
N GLU A 150 3.38 -9.85 8.33
CA GLU A 150 2.69 -9.07 9.37
C GLU A 150 1.80 -9.99 10.21
N PHE A 151 1.00 -10.85 9.56
CA PHE A 151 0.14 -11.83 10.22
C PHE A 151 0.97 -12.76 11.13
N GLU A 152 2.04 -13.36 10.63
CA GLU A 152 2.93 -14.20 11.44
C GLU A 152 3.51 -13.44 12.64
N GLY A 153 3.88 -12.18 12.46
CA GLY A 153 4.35 -11.31 13.54
C GLY A 153 3.25 -10.98 14.57
N MET A 154 2.01 -10.80 14.12
CA MET A 154 0.85 -10.57 14.99
C MET A 154 0.49 -11.81 15.81
N LEU A 155 0.68 -13.01 15.25
CA LEU A 155 0.40 -14.29 15.90
C LEU A 155 1.33 -14.64 17.06
N ASN A 156 2.38 -13.84 17.28
CA ASN A 156 3.31 -13.97 18.40
C ASN A 156 3.10 -12.85 19.45
N LYS A 157 1.95 -12.17 19.39
CA LYS A 157 1.62 -11.02 20.23
C LYS A 157 0.20 -11.18 20.76
N ASN A 158 0.01 -10.79 22.02
CA ASN A 158 -1.30 -10.74 22.65
C ASN A 158 -2.06 -9.46 22.24
N LEU A 159 -2.50 -9.42 20.98
CA LEU A 159 -3.22 -8.28 20.41
C LEU A 159 -4.72 -8.33 20.73
N LEU A 160 -5.32 -7.15 20.90
CA LEU A 160 -6.77 -7.00 21.01
C LEU A 160 -7.47 -7.40 19.70
N GLU A 161 -8.72 -7.84 19.81
CA GLU A 161 -9.56 -8.27 18.68
C GLU A 161 -9.67 -7.20 17.59
N GLN A 162 -9.80 -5.93 17.97
CA GLN A 162 -9.83 -4.80 17.04
C GLN A 162 -8.61 -4.76 16.10
N LYS A 163 -7.43 -5.18 16.56
CA LYS A 163 -6.24 -5.23 15.69
C LYS A 163 -6.32 -6.34 14.65
N TRP A 164 -6.99 -7.42 14.96
CA TRP A 164 -7.26 -8.49 14.01
C TRP A 164 -8.32 -8.04 13.00
N GLN A 165 -9.41 -7.44 13.46
CA GLN A 165 -10.41 -6.81 12.60
C GLN A 165 -9.73 -5.83 11.60
N GLU A 166 -9.02 -4.81 12.08
CA GLU A 166 -8.31 -3.84 11.23
C GLU A 166 -7.35 -4.50 10.22
N TRP A 167 -6.78 -5.66 10.55
CA TRP A 167 -5.90 -6.38 9.64
C TRP A 167 -6.67 -7.17 8.58
N PHE A 168 -7.75 -7.86 8.95
CA PHE A 168 -8.61 -8.60 8.03
C PHE A 168 -9.32 -7.68 7.04
N GLU A 169 -9.76 -6.51 7.47
CA GLU A 169 -10.40 -5.52 6.60
C GLU A 169 -9.48 -5.04 5.47
N ARG A 170 -8.18 -4.90 5.75
CA ARG A 170 -7.17 -4.52 4.74
C ARG A 170 -6.71 -5.69 3.87
N ASN A 171 -6.94 -6.92 4.32
CA ASN A 171 -6.37 -8.14 3.74
C ASN A 171 -7.44 -9.23 3.52
N ASP A 172 -8.66 -8.83 3.18
CA ASP A 172 -9.82 -9.71 2.98
C ASP A 172 -9.57 -10.89 2.02
N TRP A 173 -8.67 -10.73 1.06
CA TRP A 173 -8.20 -11.78 0.15
C TRP A 173 -7.75 -13.07 0.86
N VAL A 174 -7.29 -13.02 2.11
CA VAL A 174 -6.90 -14.22 2.87
C VAL A 174 -8.08 -15.12 3.22
N LEU A 175 -9.28 -14.56 3.18
CA LEU A 175 -10.50 -15.29 3.47
C LEU A 175 -10.93 -16.13 2.25
N GLY A 176 -10.43 -15.85 1.06
CA GLY A 176 -10.56 -16.70 -0.13
C GLY A 176 -11.35 -16.07 -1.27
N SER A 177 -11.60 -16.85 -2.32
CA SER A 177 -12.34 -16.40 -3.52
C SER A 177 -13.83 -16.26 -3.31
N GLU A 178 -14.36 -16.76 -2.19
CA GLU A 178 -15.78 -16.69 -1.87
C GLU A 178 -16.23 -15.25 -1.52
N PHE A 179 -15.32 -14.27 -1.55
CA PHE A 179 -15.49 -12.92 -1.03
C PHE A 179 -15.39 -11.91 -2.18
N VAL A 180 -16.37 -11.01 -2.29
CA VAL A 180 -16.34 -9.88 -3.24
C VAL A 180 -15.93 -8.60 -2.56
N LYS A 181 -16.59 -8.27 -1.44
CA LYS A 181 -16.31 -7.06 -0.66
C LYS A 181 -16.88 -7.15 0.74
N ILE A 182 -16.22 -6.49 1.67
CA ILE A 182 -16.78 -6.13 2.98
C ILE A 182 -17.76 -4.96 2.78
N LEU A 183 -18.89 -4.98 3.50
CA LEU A 183 -19.88 -3.90 3.50
C LEU A 183 -19.55 -2.91 4.62
N ASP A 184 -19.86 -1.63 4.40
CA ASP A 184 -19.70 -0.59 5.43
C ASP A 184 -20.65 -0.82 6.63
N GLU A 185 -21.76 -1.55 6.40
CA GLU A 185 -22.73 -1.92 7.43
C GLU A 185 -22.27 -3.14 8.23
N ARG A 186 -22.47 -3.07 9.55
CA ARG A 186 -22.15 -4.14 10.51
C ARG A 186 -23.33 -4.50 11.40
N GLU A 187 -24.31 -3.61 11.52
CA GLU A 187 -25.49 -3.79 12.36
C GLU A 187 -26.60 -4.51 11.59
N ILE A 188 -26.85 -5.76 11.98
CA ILE A 188 -28.02 -6.50 11.48
C ILE A 188 -29.28 -5.82 12.02
N ASP A 189 -29.29 -5.58 13.33
CA ASP A 189 -30.32 -4.85 14.06
C ASP A 189 -29.69 -4.04 15.22
N THR A 190 -30.53 -3.44 16.08
CA THR A 190 -30.09 -2.60 17.21
C THR A 190 -29.29 -3.33 18.29
N SER A 191 -29.26 -4.66 18.28
CA SER A 191 -28.66 -5.50 19.31
C SER A 191 -27.62 -6.48 18.77
N ASN A 192 -27.56 -6.67 17.45
CA ASN A 192 -26.68 -7.64 16.79
C ASN A 192 -25.73 -6.91 15.83
N ILE A 193 -24.51 -6.66 16.33
CA ILE A 193 -23.42 -6.02 15.59
C ILE A 193 -22.37 -7.09 15.30
N THR A 194 -22.14 -7.33 14.02
CA THR A 194 -21.14 -8.30 13.52
C THR A 194 -19.78 -7.63 13.38
N ASP A 195 -18.72 -8.43 13.26
CA ASP A 195 -17.42 -7.87 12.84
C ASP A 195 -17.49 -7.38 11.40
N TYR A 196 -18.04 -8.20 10.50
CA TYR A 196 -18.28 -7.85 9.10
C TYR A 196 -19.54 -8.48 8.56
N LEU A 197 -20.30 -7.67 7.81
CA LEU A 197 -21.17 -8.17 6.75
C LEU A 197 -20.41 -8.10 5.43
N MET A 198 -20.58 -9.10 4.58
CA MET A 198 -19.87 -9.17 3.31
C MET A 198 -20.81 -9.61 2.19
N GLN A 199 -20.48 -9.19 0.97
CA GLN A 199 -21.04 -9.81 -0.22
C GLN A 199 -20.13 -10.95 -0.65
N ALA A 200 -20.68 -12.17 -0.65
CA ALA A 200 -20.02 -13.34 -1.19
C ALA A 200 -20.01 -13.35 -2.72
N TYR A 201 -19.18 -14.19 -3.33
CA TYR A 201 -19.01 -14.30 -4.79
C TYR A 201 -20.29 -14.66 -5.55
N ASP A 202 -21.21 -15.38 -4.90
CA ASP A 202 -22.53 -15.74 -5.39
C ASP A 202 -23.56 -14.59 -5.28
N GLY A 203 -23.13 -13.45 -4.72
CA GLY A 203 -23.92 -12.23 -4.57
C GLY A 203 -24.79 -12.19 -3.33
N PHE A 204 -24.68 -13.18 -2.43
CA PHE A 204 -25.42 -13.22 -1.17
C PHE A 204 -24.65 -12.55 -0.02
N LEU A 205 -25.39 -12.16 1.01
CA LEU A 205 -24.85 -11.57 2.22
C LEU A 205 -24.41 -12.68 3.16
N ASP A 206 -23.13 -12.67 3.49
CA ASP A 206 -22.51 -13.57 4.47
C ASP A 206 -21.93 -12.75 5.64
N ILE A 207 -21.55 -13.45 6.70
CA ILE A 207 -21.08 -12.89 7.95
C ILE A 207 -19.66 -13.38 8.22
N ILE A 208 -18.82 -12.52 8.77
CA ILE A 208 -17.56 -12.92 9.40
C ILE A 208 -17.64 -12.55 10.87
N GLU A 209 -17.31 -13.52 11.71
CA GLU A 209 -17.15 -13.33 13.15
C GLU A 209 -15.73 -13.73 13.53
N ILE A 210 -15.08 -12.91 14.35
CA ILE A 210 -13.71 -13.03 14.76
C ILE A 210 -13.68 -13.07 16.29
N LYS A 211 -12.91 -14.04 16.82
CA LYS A 211 -12.53 -14.07 18.22
C LYS A 211 -11.03 -14.14 18.31
N ARG A 212 -10.42 -13.18 19.01
CA ARG A 212 -8.95 -13.07 19.10
C ARG A 212 -8.27 -14.43 19.38
N PRO A 213 -7.09 -14.70 18.80
CA PRO A 213 -6.43 -16.00 18.91
C PRO A 213 -5.77 -16.24 20.26
N GLU A 214 -5.39 -15.17 20.96
CA GLU A 214 -4.69 -15.22 22.25
C GLU A 214 -5.60 -14.74 23.39
N GLY A 215 -5.32 -15.22 24.60
CA GLY A 215 -6.13 -15.06 25.80
C GLY A 215 -6.52 -16.41 26.39
N ASP A 216 -7.48 -16.42 27.33
CA ASP A 216 -7.98 -17.64 27.97
C ASP A 216 -8.95 -18.45 27.08
N LEU A 217 -9.09 -18.11 25.79
CA LEU A 217 -10.01 -18.78 24.87
C LEU A 217 -9.42 -20.12 24.41
N GLN A 218 -10.09 -21.22 24.74
CA GLN A 218 -9.69 -22.55 24.30
C GLN A 218 -10.52 -23.01 23.09
N PHE A 219 -9.96 -23.75 22.15
CA PHE A 219 -10.74 -24.35 21.05
C PHE A 219 -11.41 -25.66 21.48
N TRP A 220 -10.61 -26.58 22.02
CA TRP A 220 -11.06 -27.86 22.59
C TRP A 220 -11.15 -27.73 24.10
N ALA A 221 -12.07 -28.46 24.72
CA ALA A 221 -12.06 -28.63 26.17
C ALA A 221 -10.76 -29.31 26.64
N GLU A 222 -10.34 -29.07 27.89
CA GLU A 222 -9.11 -29.64 28.46
C GLU A 222 -9.13 -31.18 28.51
N GLY A 223 -10.33 -31.77 28.68
CA GLY A 223 -10.56 -33.21 28.70
C GLY A 223 -11.26 -33.72 27.45
N GLN A 224 -11.09 -35.00 27.18
CA GLN A 224 -11.92 -35.72 26.20
C GLN A 224 -13.18 -36.27 26.88
N ASP A 225 -14.26 -36.37 26.11
CA ASP A 225 -15.48 -37.06 26.53
C ASP A 225 -15.61 -38.39 25.78
N HIS A 226 -15.54 -39.50 26.51
CA HIS A 226 -15.52 -40.86 25.94
C HIS A 226 -14.49 -41.04 24.80
N GLY A 227 -13.32 -40.41 24.93
CA GLY A 227 -12.24 -40.45 23.94
C GLY A 227 -12.38 -39.44 22.80
N ASN A 228 -13.42 -38.59 22.79
CA ASN A 228 -13.65 -37.59 21.76
C ASN A 228 -13.17 -36.20 22.20
N TYR A 229 -12.55 -35.46 21.29
CA TYR A 229 -12.33 -34.03 21.49
C TYR A 229 -13.64 -33.28 21.32
N VAL A 230 -14.04 -32.54 22.36
CA VAL A 230 -15.29 -31.77 22.37
C VAL A 230 -15.00 -30.26 22.34
N PRO A 231 -15.81 -29.46 21.63
CA PRO A 231 -15.69 -28.01 21.65
C PRO A 231 -15.64 -27.47 23.08
N SER A 232 -14.77 -26.50 23.33
CA SER A 232 -14.75 -25.81 24.62
C SER A 232 -16.04 -25.00 24.84
N ASN A 233 -16.23 -24.51 26.07
CA ASN A 233 -17.29 -23.55 26.36
C ASN A 233 -17.12 -22.24 25.57
N ASP A 234 -15.89 -21.82 25.31
CA ASP A 234 -15.61 -20.58 24.58
C ASP A 234 -15.96 -20.71 23.10
N LEU A 235 -15.56 -21.82 22.48
CA LEU A 235 -15.93 -22.12 21.10
C LEU A 235 -17.45 -22.29 20.98
N THR A 236 -18.10 -22.95 21.94
CA THR A 236 -19.56 -23.11 21.97
C THR A 236 -20.29 -21.76 22.05
N LYS A 237 -19.80 -20.81 22.86
CA LYS A 237 -20.35 -19.44 22.91
C LYS A 237 -20.19 -18.73 21.57
N ALA A 238 -19.02 -18.82 20.95
CA ALA A 238 -18.75 -18.19 19.66
C ALA A 238 -19.61 -18.77 18.53
N ILE A 239 -19.78 -20.10 18.50
CA ILE A 239 -20.70 -20.78 17.56
C ILE A 239 -22.15 -20.32 17.77
N THR A 240 -22.57 -20.19 19.04
CA THR A 240 -23.91 -19.73 19.39
C THR A 240 -24.14 -18.30 18.89
N GLN A 241 -23.15 -17.41 19.07
CA GLN A 241 -23.19 -16.04 18.57
C GLN A 241 -23.26 -15.99 17.03
N ALA A 242 -22.39 -16.72 16.34
CA ALA A 242 -22.38 -16.79 14.88
C ALA A 242 -23.73 -17.30 14.32
N THR A 243 -24.30 -18.33 14.96
CA THR A 243 -25.61 -18.89 14.57
C THR A 243 -26.75 -17.90 14.82
N LYS A 244 -26.67 -17.10 15.90
CA LYS A 244 -27.63 -16.03 16.17
C LYS A 244 -27.60 -14.97 15.08
N TYR A 245 -26.42 -14.55 14.62
CA TYR A 245 -26.30 -13.58 13.53
C TYR A 245 -26.87 -14.08 12.20
N ILE A 246 -26.61 -15.33 11.84
CA ILE A 246 -27.25 -15.98 10.68
C ILE A 246 -28.77 -15.85 10.77
N TYR A 247 -29.33 -16.22 11.92
CA TYR A 247 -30.78 -16.17 12.14
C TYR A 247 -31.36 -14.75 12.05
N GLU A 248 -30.68 -13.74 12.62
CA GLU A 248 -31.17 -12.36 12.56
C GLU A 248 -31.09 -11.78 11.14
N VAL A 249 -30.05 -12.11 10.37
CA VAL A 249 -30.02 -11.74 8.93
C VAL A 249 -31.17 -12.39 8.17
N GLU A 250 -31.46 -13.67 8.43
CA GLU A 250 -32.61 -14.35 7.82
C GLU A 250 -33.94 -13.67 8.18
N ARG A 251 -34.10 -13.16 9.41
CA ARG A 251 -35.29 -12.40 9.83
C ARG A 251 -35.43 -11.07 9.10
N GLU A 252 -34.31 -10.39 8.86
CA GLU A 252 -34.27 -9.12 8.13
C GLU A 252 -34.34 -9.31 6.61
N ALA A 253 -34.49 -10.54 6.10
CA ALA A 253 -34.39 -10.81 4.66
C ALA A 253 -35.44 -10.08 3.79
N ASN A 254 -36.59 -9.73 4.37
CA ASN A 254 -37.67 -8.98 3.69
C ASN A 254 -37.75 -7.50 4.13
N SER A 255 -36.78 -7.03 4.93
CA SER A 255 -36.74 -5.67 5.42
C SER A 255 -36.14 -4.74 4.36
N ILE A 256 -36.98 -3.91 3.74
CA ILE A 256 -36.54 -2.94 2.72
C ILE A 256 -35.44 -2.03 3.29
N LYS A 257 -35.61 -1.57 4.53
CA LYS A 257 -34.63 -0.72 5.21
C LYS A 257 -33.29 -1.43 5.37
N PHE A 258 -33.29 -2.68 5.81
CA PHE A 258 -32.04 -3.44 5.95
C PHE A 258 -31.38 -3.64 4.58
N LEU A 259 -32.14 -4.06 3.57
CA LEU A 259 -31.65 -4.24 2.20
C LEU A 259 -31.00 -2.97 1.65
N GLU A 260 -31.59 -1.79 1.86
CA GLU A 260 -31.00 -0.51 1.46
C GLU A 260 -29.66 -0.25 2.18
N ARG A 261 -29.57 -0.50 3.49
CA ARG A 261 -28.34 -0.33 4.28
C ARG A 261 -27.21 -1.22 3.80
N VAL A 262 -27.52 -2.46 3.40
CA VAL A 262 -26.53 -3.42 2.87
C VAL A 262 -26.33 -3.31 1.36
N GLY A 263 -26.80 -2.23 0.72
CA GLY A 263 -26.58 -1.99 -0.72
C GLY A 263 -27.33 -2.95 -1.65
N ASN A 264 -28.51 -3.41 -1.24
CA ASN A 264 -29.37 -4.36 -1.92
C ASN A 264 -28.73 -5.74 -2.17
N VAL A 265 -27.77 -6.14 -1.34
CA VAL A 265 -27.21 -7.49 -1.35
C VAL A 265 -28.28 -8.49 -0.89
N LYS A 266 -28.36 -9.66 -1.53
CA LYS A 266 -29.38 -10.68 -1.24
C LYS A 266 -29.08 -11.35 0.10
N THR A 267 -30.05 -11.40 1.00
CA THR A 267 -29.89 -11.87 2.39
C THR A 267 -30.46 -13.26 2.65
N ILE A 268 -30.74 -14.02 1.58
CA ILE A 268 -31.31 -15.37 1.69
C ILE A 268 -30.18 -16.37 2.01
N LYS A 269 -30.39 -17.18 3.05
CA LYS A 269 -29.46 -18.24 3.47
C LYS A 269 -28.02 -17.74 3.71
N PRO A 270 -27.84 -16.74 4.59
CA PRO A 270 -26.52 -16.24 4.93
C PRO A 270 -25.68 -17.36 5.55
N ARG A 271 -24.39 -17.34 5.25
CA ARG A 271 -23.37 -18.17 5.90
C ARG A 271 -22.54 -17.32 6.85
N CYS A 272 -21.91 -17.95 7.83
CA CYS A 272 -20.97 -17.31 8.71
C CYS A 272 -19.61 -18.02 8.65
N ILE A 273 -18.54 -17.24 8.60
CA ILE A 273 -17.17 -17.72 8.83
C ILE A 273 -16.73 -17.23 10.19
N LEU A 274 -16.55 -18.17 11.12
CA LEU A 274 -16.07 -17.93 12.47
C LEU A 274 -14.56 -18.17 12.52
N ILE A 275 -13.77 -17.12 12.76
CA ILE A 275 -12.33 -17.20 12.95
C ILE A 275 -12.05 -17.27 14.46
N PHE A 276 -11.58 -18.42 14.94
CA PHE A 276 -11.46 -18.71 16.36
C PHE A 276 -10.20 -19.53 16.68
N GLY A 277 -9.38 -19.02 17.61
CA GLY A 277 -8.29 -19.77 18.24
C GLY A 277 -7.14 -20.19 17.33
N ARG A 278 -6.22 -20.96 17.91
CA ARG A 278 -5.02 -21.50 17.25
C ARG A 278 -5.09 -23.03 17.15
N SER A 279 -4.46 -23.56 16.11
CA SER A 279 -4.31 -25.01 15.87
C SER A 279 -2.86 -25.44 15.67
N ASN A 280 -1.91 -24.59 16.05
CA ASN A 280 -0.47 -24.85 15.96
C ASN A 280 -0.02 -26.00 16.89
N ASP A 281 -0.75 -26.25 17.97
CA ASP A 281 -0.49 -27.33 18.95
C ASP A 281 -1.30 -28.62 18.69
N TRP A 282 -2.09 -28.67 17.62
CA TRP A 282 -2.97 -29.82 17.39
C TRP A 282 -2.23 -31.06 16.90
N ASN A 283 -2.55 -32.20 17.50
CA ASN A 283 -2.18 -33.52 16.97
C ASN A 283 -3.14 -33.95 15.84
N ASN A 284 -2.91 -35.13 15.27
CA ASN A 284 -3.74 -35.63 14.17
C ASN A 284 -5.20 -35.89 14.58
N GLU A 285 -5.43 -36.36 15.81
CA GLU A 285 -6.78 -36.63 16.34
C GLU A 285 -7.60 -35.33 16.53
N LYS A 286 -7.00 -34.25 17.05
CA LYS A 286 -7.62 -32.92 17.11
C LYS A 286 -7.97 -32.40 15.71
N ARG A 287 -7.08 -32.59 14.73
CA ARG A 287 -7.33 -32.20 13.32
C ARG A 287 -8.46 -33.00 12.69
N GLU A 288 -8.54 -34.30 12.97
CA GLU A 288 -9.62 -35.16 12.52
C GLU A 288 -10.96 -34.76 13.17
N SER A 289 -10.97 -34.56 14.49
CA SER A 289 -12.14 -34.09 15.24
C SER A 289 -12.63 -32.74 14.73
N TYR A 290 -11.70 -31.82 14.41
CA TYR A 290 -12.03 -30.54 13.77
C TYR A 290 -12.74 -30.73 12.42
N ARG A 291 -12.24 -31.64 11.57
CA ARG A 291 -12.87 -31.90 10.26
C ARG A 291 -14.29 -32.42 10.42
N ILE A 292 -14.51 -33.35 11.36
CA ILE A 292 -15.84 -33.91 11.66
C ILE A 292 -16.76 -32.79 12.15
N LEU A 293 -16.33 -32.05 13.18
CA LEU A 293 -17.08 -30.92 13.74
C LEU A 293 -17.46 -29.92 12.65
N ASN A 294 -16.48 -29.46 11.87
CA ASN A 294 -16.70 -28.43 10.85
C ASN A 294 -17.60 -28.93 9.70
N SER A 295 -17.54 -30.21 9.35
CA SER A 295 -18.41 -30.82 8.33
C SER A 295 -19.87 -30.96 8.75
N SER A 296 -20.16 -30.89 10.06
CA SER A 296 -21.53 -30.98 10.56
C SER A 296 -22.35 -29.70 10.32
N TYR A 297 -21.67 -28.57 10.10
CA TYR A 297 -22.29 -27.28 9.88
C TYR A 297 -22.53 -27.02 8.39
N HIS A 298 -23.73 -26.56 8.06
CA HIS A 298 -24.11 -26.21 6.69
C HIS A 298 -23.94 -24.72 6.38
N SER A 299 -24.30 -23.86 7.34
CA SER A 299 -24.22 -22.39 7.20
C SER A 299 -23.10 -21.76 8.03
N LEU A 300 -22.28 -22.56 8.71
CA LEU A 300 -21.17 -22.07 9.53
C LEU A 300 -19.88 -22.76 9.09
N THR A 301 -18.81 -22.00 8.94
CA THR A 301 -17.46 -22.52 8.74
C THR A 301 -16.57 -21.96 9.85
N ILE A 302 -15.95 -22.84 10.62
CA ILE A 302 -15.02 -22.48 11.68
C ILE A 302 -13.60 -22.58 11.12
N MET A 303 -12.80 -21.53 11.27
CA MET A 303 -11.40 -21.48 10.91
C MET A 303 -10.55 -21.04 12.09
N THR A 304 -9.38 -21.63 12.28
CA THR A 304 -8.36 -21.08 13.19
C THR A 304 -7.53 -20.04 12.46
N TYR A 305 -6.81 -19.20 13.19
CA TYR A 305 -5.88 -18.25 12.57
C TYR A 305 -4.77 -18.97 11.78
N ASP A 306 -4.37 -20.17 12.20
CA ASP A 306 -3.41 -20.98 11.45
C ASP A 306 -4.02 -21.56 10.15
N HIS A 307 -5.32 -21.86 10.12
CA HIS A 307 -6.02 -22.23 8.87
C HIS A 307 -6.06 -21.07 7.88
N VAL A 308 -6.35 -19.85 8.35
CA VAL A 308 -6.33 -18.63 7.52
C VAL A 308 -4.91 -18.37 7.02
N LEU A 309 -3.90 -18.43 7.89
CA LEU A 309 -2.50 -18.25 7.51
C LEU A 309 -2.08 -19.29 6.46
N SER A 310 -2.43 -20.56 6.65
CA SER A 310 -2.14 -21.63 5.69
C SER A 310 -2.80 -21.36 4.34
N ARG A 311 -4.06 -20.89 4.31
CA ARG A 311 -4.75 -20.47 3.09
C ARG A 311 -4.00 -19.32 2.41
N ALA A 312 -3.62 -18.28 3.13
CA ALA A 312 -2.89 -17.14 2.59
C ALA A 312 -1.54 -17.55 1.98
N LYS A 313 -0.78 -18.42 2.67
CA LYS A 313 0.48 -18.98 2.16
C LYS A 313 0.30 -19.80 0.89
N ARG A 314 -0.78 -20.59 0.79
CA ARG A 314 -1.11 -21.37 -0.42
C ARG A 314 -1.46 -20.47 -1.60
N ILE A 315 -2.23 -19.41 -1.38
CA ILE A 315 -2.54 -18.41 -2.41
C ILE A 315 -1.24 -17.78 -2.97
N LEU A 316 -0.22 -17.62 -2.13
CA LEU A 316 1.10 -17.12 -2.54
C LEU A 316 2.04 -18.17 -3.13
N GLY A 317 1.64 -19.44 -3.18
CA GLY A 317 2.48 -20.53 -3.68
C GLY A 317 3.65 -20.90 -2.76
N PHE A 318 3.60 -20.55 -1.47
CA PHE A 318 4.63 -20.95 -0.50
C PHE A 318 4.59 -22.44 -0.17
N SER A 319 3.45 -23.09 -0.38
CA SER A 319 3.28 -24.54 -0.21
C SER A 319 3.88 -25.30 -1.41
N GLY A 320 5.21 -25.45 -1.41
CA GLY A 320 5.90 -26.25 -2.43
C GLY A 320 7.42 -26.07 -2.54
N LYS A 321 8.02 -25.07 -1.87
CA LYS A 321 9.48 -24.84 -1.93
C LYS A 321 10.25 -25.24 -0.68
N GLU A 322 9.64 -25.28 0.50
CA GLU A 322 10.35 -25.63 1.75
C GLU A 322 10.63 -27.14 1.89
N GLU A 323 9.82 -28.03 1.31
CA GLU A 323 10.07 -29.48 1.34
C GLU A 323 11.16 -29.94 0.36
N ALA A 324 11.46 -29.17 -0.70
CA ALA A 324 12.48 -29.53 -1.68
C ALA A 324 13.89 -29.23 -1.17
N VAL A 325 14.07 -28.14 -0.41
CA VAL A 325 15.38 -27.73 0.13
C VAL A 325 15.83 -28.66 1.27
N MET A 326 14.91 -29.30 2.00
CA MET A 326 15.28 -30.27 3.06
C MET A 326 15.58 -31.69 2.57
N LYS A 327 15.38 -32.00 1.27
CA LYS A 327 15.68 -33.34 0.71
C LYS A 327 17.03 -33.42 0.00
N GLU A 328 17.70 -32.31 -0.31
CA GLU A 328 19.00 -32.33 -0.98
C GLU A 328 20.21 -32.46 -0.02
N ASP A 329 20.02 -32.24 1.29
CA ASP A 329 21.11 -32.28 2.29
C ASP A 329 21.33 -33.64 2.99
N VAL A 330 20.71 -34.72 2.49
CA VAL A 330 21.03 -36.08 2.97
C VAL A 330 21.67 -36.88 1.83
N GLN A 331 22.94 -36.58 1.54
CA GLN A 331 23.79 -37.54 0.84
C GLN A 331 24.12 -38.71 1.80
N PRO A 332 23.97 -39.97 1.37
CA PRO A 332 24.39 -41.11 2.17
C PRO A 332 25.92 -41.09 2.29
N LYS A 333 26.44 -41.02 3.52
CA LYS A 333 27.86 -41.23 3.78
C LYS A 333 28.22 -42.65 3.35
N ASP A 334 29.28 -42.73 2.55
CA ASP A 334 29.96 -43.94 2.12
C ASP A 334 30.12 -44.94 3.27
N VAL A 335 29.61 -46.15 3.06
CA VAL A 335 30.04 -47.33 3.80
C VAL A 335 31.21 -47.92 3.00
N SER A 336 32.44 -47.65 3.45
CA SER A 336 33.61 -48.38 2.98
C SER A 336 33.66 -49.76 3.64
N PHE A 337 33.95 -50.77 2.84
CA PHE A 337 34.23 -52.16 3.23
C PHE A 337 35.29 -52.30 4.32
#